data_AF-A0A6P1Y0Y7-F1
#
_entry.id   AF-A0A6P1Y0Y7-F1
#
_cell.length_a   1.000
_cell.length_b   1.000
_cell.length_c   1.000
_cell.angle_alpha   90.00
_cell.angle_beta   90.00
_cell.angle_gamma   90.00
#
_symmetry.space_group_name_H-M   'P 1'
#
loop_
_entity.id
_entity.type
_entity.pdbx_description
1 polymer ?
#
loop_
_entity_poly.entity_id
_entity_poly.type
_entity_poly.pdbx_seq_one_letter_code
_entity_poly.pdbx_strand_id
1 'polypeptide(L)' 'MQTIIDEKAGKGEIRLTKRNLTEIIQDDRLKGFDVNQDSGEVKETNKAKIHYSKTGVHLVPFSLVPEDEK' A
#
# COMPACT_ATOMS: atom_id res chain seq x y z
N MET A 1 5.33 -10.15 -8.31
CA MET A 1 5.16 -8.79 -7.75
C MET A 1 5.59 -7.69 -8.72
N GLN A 2 6.76 -7.79 -9.36
CA GLN A 2 7.21 -6.79 -10.35
C GLN A 2 6.17 -6.52 -11.45
N THR A 3 5.51 -7.55 -11.99
CA THR A 3 4.42 -7.41 -12.98
C THR A 3 3.28 -6.50 -12.50
N ILE A 4 2.88 -6.59 -11.23
CA ILE A 4 1.82 -5.73 -10.68
C ILE A 4 2.31 -4.27 -10.62
N ILE A 5 3.59 -4.05 -10.29
CA ILE A 5 4.22 -2.72 -10.29
C ILE A 5 4.19 -2.14 -11.70
N ASP A 6 4.68 -2.91 -12.68
CA ASP A 6 4.78 -2.46 -14.06
C ASP A 6 3.41 -2.12 -14.65
N GLU A 7 2.36 -2.85 -14.27
CA GLU A 7 1.00 -2.63 -14.74
C GLU A 7 0.30 -1.45 -14.04
N LYS A 8 0.54 -1.24 -12.74
CA LYS A 8 -0.28 -0.37 -11.88
C LYS A 8 0.41 0.92 -11.44
N ALA A 9 1.74 1.01 -11.50
CA ALA A 9 2.47 2.22 -11.11
C ALA A 9 2.02 3.45 -11.93
N GLY A 10 1.81 4.58 -11.25
CA GLY A 10 1.29 5.81 -11.83
C GLY A 10 -0.21 5.77 -12.17
N LYS A 11 -0.95 4.72 -11.77
CA LYS A 11 -2.39 4.54 -12.05
C LYS A 11 -3.23 4.36 -10.78
N GLY A 12 -2.59 4.36 -9.61
CA GLY A 12 -3.25 4.26 -8.31
C GLY A 12 -3.89 5.56 -7.83
N GLU A 13 -4.52 5.48 -6.67
CA GLU A 13 -5.02 6.65 -5.94
C GLU A 13 -3.84 7.43 -5.36
N ILE A 14 -3.69 8.69 -5.78
CA ILE A 14 -2.65 9.58 -5.27
C ILE A 14 -3.19 10.35 -4.07
N ARG A 15 -2.58 10.13 -2.91
CA ARG A 15 -2.81 10.92 -1.69
C ARG A 15 -1.62 11.83 -1.46
N LEU A 16 -1.87 13.13 -1.53
CA LEU A 16 -0.89 14.16 -1.20
C LEU A 16 -1.22 14.76 0.16
N THR A 17 -0.27 14.64 1.09
CA THR A 17 -0.26 15.40 2.34
C THR A 17 0.80 16.49 2.27
N LYS A 18 0.84 17.41 3.23
CA LYS A 18 1.85 18.50 3.27
C LYS A 18 3.31 18.02 3.17
N ARG A 19 3.60 16.76 3.51
CA ARG A 19 4.97 16.22 3.54
C ARG A 19 5.17 14.96 2.70
N ASN A 20 4.11 14.25 2.34
CA ASN A 20 4.22 12.93 1.71
C ASN A 20 3.27 12.78 0.53
N LEU A 21 3.79 12.23 -0.56
CA LEU A 21 3.03 11.67 -1.68
C LEU A 21 2.93 10.15 -1.48
N THR A 22 1.72 9.59 -1.53
CA THR A 22 1.50 8.15 -1.46
C THR A 22 0.61 7.72 -2.61
N GLU A 23 1.05 6.71 -3.36
CA GLU A 23 0.21 6.04 -4.34
C GLU A 23 -0.30 4.72 -3.76
N ILE A 24 -1.61 4.52 -3.80
CA ILE A 24 -2.28 3.30 -3.34
C ILE A 24 -2.88 2.58 -4.53
N ILE A 25 -2.60 1.28 -4.66
CA ILE A 25 -3.21 0.41 -5.65
C ILE A 25 -4.02 -0.69 -4.99
N GLN A 26 -4.96 -1.24 -5.74
CA GLN A 26 -5.69 -2.46 -5.39
C GLN A 26 -5.55 -3.45 -6.55
N ASP A 27 -5.26 -4.71 -6.24
CA ASP A 27 -5.16 -5.79 -7.22
C ASP A 27 -5.54 -7.13 -6.58
N ASP A 28 -6.48 -7.86 -7.15
CA ASP A 28 -6.99 -9.11 -6.56
C ASP A 28 -5.95 -10.26 -6.55
N ARG A 29 -4.86 -10.13 -7.31
CA ARG A 29 -3.72 -11.04 -7.24
C ARG A 29 -2.84 -10.79 -6.01
N LEU A 30 -3.01 -9.65 -5.34
CA LEU A 30 -2.26 -9.28 -4.15
C LEU A 30 -2.87 -9.98 -2.93
N LYS A 31 -2.13 -10.93 -2.36
CA LYS A 31 -2.46 -11.61 -1.09
C LYS A 31 -1.50 -11.13 0.00
N GLY A 32 -1.66 -9.87 0.39
CA GLY A 32 -0.79 -9.20 1.35
C GLY A 32 -1.34 -9.28 2.77
N PHE A 33 -0.46 -9.03 3.74
CA PHE A 33 -0.82 -8.90 5.14
C PHE A 33 -0.36 -7.54 5.64
N ASP A 34 -1.26 -6.81 6.27
CA ASP A 34 -0.95 -5.60 7.03
C ASP A 34 -0.94 -5.95 8.52
N VAL A 35 0.10 -5.51 9.23
CA VAL A 35 0.31 -5.84 10.64
C VAL A 35 0.29 -4.55 11.44
N ASN A 36 -0.68 -4.43 12.34
CA ASN A 36 -0.66 -3.38 13.33
C ASN A 36 0.49 -3.65 14.31
N GLN A 37 1.49 -2.77 14.32
CA GLN A 37 2.70 -2.96 15.14
C GLN A 37 2.44 -2.84 16.64
N ASP A 38 1.38 -2.13 17.05
CA ASP A 38 1.06 -1.90 18.45
C ASP A 38 0.24 -3.07 19.04
N SER A 39 -0.78 -3.55 18.31
CA SER A 39 -1.66 -4.64 18.77
C SER A 39 -1.20 -6.03 18.34
N GLY A 40 -0.33 -6.13 17.32
CA GLY A 40 0.03 -7.38 16.66
C GLY A 40 -1.06 -7.95 15.77
N GLU A 41 -2.18 -7.24 15.57
CA GLU A 41 -3.26 -7.67 14.70
C GLU A 41 -2.78 -7.79 13.25
N VAL A 42 -3.14 -8.90 12.61
CA VAL A 42 -2.79 -9.20 11.22
C VAL A 42 -4.07 -9.19 10.38
N LYS A 43 -4.06 -8.39 9.32
CA LYS A 43 -5.19 -8.25 8.40
C LYS A 43 -4.78 -8.58 6.97
N GLU A 44 -5.53 -9.47 6.33
CA GLU A 44 -5.39 -9.72 4.89
C GLU A 44 -5.82 -8.49 4.08
N THR A 45 -5.06 -8.17 3.03
CA THR A 45 -5.34 -7.03 2.16
C THR A 45 -4.92 -7.31 0.72
N ASN A 46 -5.74 -6.83 -0.22
CA ASN A 46 -5.44 -6.76 -1.65
C ASN A 46 -5.00 -5.34 -2.08
N LYS A 47 -4.78 -4.44 -1.10
CA LYS A 47 -4.30 -3.08 -1.31
C LYS A 47 -2.82 -2.98 -0.93
N ALA A 48 -2.12 -2.08 -1.63
CA ALA A 48 -0.72 -1.81 -1.36
C ALA A 48 -0.36 -0.35 -1.67
N LYS A 49 0.63 0.16 -0.96
CA LYS A 49 1.32 1.41 -1.29
C LYS A 49 2.45 1.12 -2.26
N ILE A 50 2.62 1.98 -3.26
CA ILE A 50 3.83 1.98 -4.09
C ILE A 50 4.86 2.89 -3.44
N HIS A 51 6.01 2.31 -3.12
CA HIS A 51 7.16 3.02 -2.58
C HIS A 51 8.22 3.23 -3.68
N TYR A 52 8.40 4.47 -4.08
CA TYR A 52 9.43 4.89 -5.03
C TYR A 52 10.72 5.21 -4.29
N SER A 53 11.78 4.44 -4.54
CA SER A 53 13.11 4.65 -3.93
C SER A 53 14.18 4.84 -5.00
N LYS A 54 15.38 5.24 -4.58
CA LYS A 54 16.56 5.35 -5.49
C LYS A 54 16.98 3.99 -6.04
N THR A 55 16.68 2.91 -5.33
CA THR A 55 17.11 1.54 -5.67
C THR A 55 16.05 0.74 -6.41
N GLY A 56 14.86 1.31 -6.61
CA GLY A 56 13.76 0.64 -7.30
C GLY A 56 12.39 1.03 -6.75
N VAL A 57 11.38 0.40 -7.34
CA VAL A 57 9.97 0.58 -6.95
C VAL A 57 9.54 -0.68 -6.21
N HIS A 58 8.91 -0.50 -5.04
CA HIS A 58 8.49 -1.59 -4.18
C HIS A 58 6.99 -1.49 -3.86
N LEU A 59 6.33 -2.64 -3.70
CA LEU A 59 4.97 -2.73 -3.18
C LEU A 59 5.00 -3.09 -1.70
N VAL A 60 4.26 -2.33 -0.90
CA VAL A 60 4.07 -2.60 0.52
C VAL A 60 2.58 -2.82 0.79
N PRO A 61 2.16 -4.03 1.21
CA PRO A 61 0.77 -4.28 1.62
C PRO A 61 0.29 -3.24 2.63
N PHE A 62 -0.95 -2.82 2.48
CA PHE A 62 -1.53 -1.76 3.31
C PHE A 62 -3.03 -1.94 3.43
N SER A 63 -3.57 -1.74 4.62
CA SER A 63 -5.00 -1.62 4.86
C SER A 63 -5.30 -0.19 5.30
N LEU A 64 -6.34 0.42 4.73
CA LEU A 64 -6.90 1.62 5.35
C LEU A 64 -7.53 1.18 6.67
N VAL A 65 -6.91 1.53 7.78
CA VAL A 65 -7.61 1.55 9.07
C VAL A 65 -8.56 2.75 9.00
N PRO A 66 -9.88 2.56 9.15
CA PRO A 66 -10.79 3.69 9.31
C PRO A 66 -10.32 4.55 10.49
N GLU A 67 -10.27 5.87 10.33
CA GLU A 67 -9.86 6.79 11.41
C GLU A 67 -10.84 6.83 12.60
N ASP A 68 -11.92 6.05 12.55
CA ASP A 68 -13.05 6.10 13.49
C ASP A 68 -12.98 5.08 14.65
N GLU A 69 -11.85 4.40 14.86
CA GLU A 69 -11.60 3.59 16.07
C GLU A 69 -10.42 4.17 16.88
N LYS A 70 -10.62 5.36 17.45
CA LYS A 70 -9.80 5.91 18.53
C LYS A 70 -10.63 6.10 19.81
#